data_AF-A0A7M2A8Q3-F1
#
_entry.id   AF-A0A7M2A8Q3-F1
#
_cell.length_a   1.000
_cell.length_b   1.000
_cell.length_c   1.000
_cell.angle_alpha   90.00
_cell.angle_beta   90.00
_cell.angle_gamma   90.00
#
_symmetry.space_group_name_H-M   'P 1'
#
loop_
_entity.id
_entity.type
_entity.pdbx_description
1 polymer ?
#
loop_
_entity_poly.entity_id
_entity_poly.type
_entity_poly.pdbx_seq_one_letter_code
_entity_poly.pdbx_strand_id
1 'polypeptide(L)'
;MTDFIKLVNSWSITQFVHTFGGLFEESPWVAERSWPSRPFASFEHMMNVMKDVVQTSDEKMKLQLLCNHPDLGARISMSNNSVQEQAGAGLNSLSPEQYNEFSKLNQEYTSQFGFPFILAVKGHTAQSILESMRQRNQRGKEEEFHTALKEVFKIASIRLEQWLVQVGHEHEHKFEFMPFEVKQRTMFYGKGDVWMYRSYVKPLTGIQSIPESSFTGRNNILFGLNIKVAVQGDEFLPSFIEGDNSRVVATDSMKNFILKHAADYGGATVEGFLAAISRRFLETYPQMTKVQMTADQIPFEDVPVGGQGGFRASELVFRCSQNERATAAIEAQRKGNQVELSNHFSGVADIRLIKVKGSEFAGFVKDEYTSLPETWDRPLFIFLNINWRYEDPRDGMDDQRGRYVAAEQVRDVAAAVFHAIRSASIQHLIYQIGLRLLKRFGQLSEVSFESNNRTWEMVLDEVKEGEGKVFTEPRPPYGFQGFSMTRDDLEADSSRSKKEGEA
;
A
#
# COMPACT_ATOMS: atom_id res chain seq x y z
N MET A 1 2.88 -14.10 4.40
CA MET A 1 4.22 -13.46 4.31
C MET A 1 4.27 -12.23 3.40
N THR A 2 3.19 -11.91 2.66
CA THR A 2 3.17 -10.90 1.58
C THR A 2 2.27 -9.70 1.86
N ASP A 3 1.61 -9.61 3.02
CA ASP A 3 0.49 -8.69 3.22
C ASP A 3 0.85 -7.36 3.90
N PHE A 4 1.84 -7.35 4.80
CA PHE A 4 2.29 -6.10 5.42
C PHE A 4 2.98 -5.15 4.44
N ILE A 5 3.77 -5.68 3.50
CA ILE A 5 4.39 -4.82 2.50
C ILE A 5 3.36 -4.25 1.51
N LYS A 6 2.29 -5.00 1.20
CA LYS A 6 1.16 -4.47 0.41
C LYS A 6 0.47 -3.32 1.15
N LEU A 7 0.26 -3.45 2.46
CA LEU A 7 -0.28 -2.38 3.30
C LEU A 7 0.64 -1.14 3.32
N VAL A 8 1.96 -1.33 3.44
CA VAL A 8 2.94 -0.23 3.32
C VAL A 8 2.87 0.44 1.94
N ASN A 9 2.57 -0.33 0.89
CA ASN A 9 2.41 0.17 -0.48
C ASN A 9 1.13 0.95 -0.74
N SER A 10 0.16 0.93 0.18
CA SER A 10 -1.04 1.76 0.09
C SER A 10 -1.03 2.97 1.01
N TRP A 11 -0.09 3.04 1.96
CA TRP A 11 0.04 4.18 2.86
C TRP A 11 0.20 5.51 2.12
N SER A 12 -0.48 6.54 2.63
CA SER A 12 -0.17 7.92 2.28
C SER A 12 1.28 8.26 2.65
N ILE A 13 1.85 9.29 2.01
CA ILE A 13 3.21 9.74 2.32
C ILE A 13 3.36 10.07 3.81
N THR A 14 2.33 10.67 4.42
CA THR A 14 2.31 11.01 5.84
C THR A 14 2.41 9.76 6.72
N GLN A 15 1.65 8.71 6.43
CA GLN A 15 1.72 7.45 7.19
C GLN A 15 3.09 6.78 7.04
N PHE A 16 3.62 6.74 5.81
CA PHE A 16 4.91 6.12 5.54
C PHE A 16 6.07 6.85 6.21
N VAL A 17 6.09 8.18 6.15
CA VAL A 17 7.12 9.00 6.80
C VAL A 17 6.96 8.96 8.31
N HIS A 18 5.75 8.95 8.84
CA HIS A 18 5.52 8.78 10.27
C HIS A 18 6.09 7.46 10.80
N THR A 19 5.92 6.36 10.04
CA THR A 19 6.38 5.03 10.47
C THR A 19 7.87 4.79 10.18
N PHE A 20 8.37 5.18 9.00
CA PHE A 20 9.72 4.84 8.56
C PHE A 20 10.69 6.03 8.51
N GLY A 21 10.22 7.25 8.78
CA GLY A 21 11.07 8.44 8.82
C GLY A 21 12.13 8.38 9.92
N GLY A 22 11.90 7.60 10.98
CA GLY A 22 12.86 7.35 12.05
C GLY A 22 13.85 6.20 11.81
N LEU A 23 13.76 5.49 10.67
CA LEU A 23 14.73 4.43 10.35
C LEU A 23 16.14 4.99 10.17
N PHE A 24 16.23 6.23 9.67
CA PHE A 24 17.46 6.99 9.58
C PHE A 24 17.40 8.14 10.59
N GLU A 25 18.42 8.27 11.44
CA GLU A 25 18.41 9.20 12.57
C GLU A 25 18.14 10.64 12.13
N GLU A 26 17.10 11.26 12.70
CA GLU A 26 16.65 12.64 12.41
C GLU A 26 16.61 12.95 10.89
N SER A 27 16.29 11.94 10.07
CA SER A 27 16.40 12.01 8.60
C SER A 27 15.14 11.48 7.89
N PRO A 28 13.96 12.07 8.16
CA PRO A 28 12.69 11.64 7.54
C PRO A 28 12.69 11.78 6.02
N TRP A 29 13.55 12.66 5.48
CA TRP A 29 13.72 12.86 4.05
C TRP A 29 14.06 11.58 3.28
N VAL A 30 14.70 10.59 3.91
CA VAL A 30 15.00 9.30 3.29
C VAL A 30 13.70 8.52 3.03
N ALA A 31 12.77 8.53 3.98
CA ALA A 31 11.44 7.95 3.81
C ALA A 31 10.60 8.75 2.81
N GLU A 32 10.63 10.09 2.88
CA GLU A 32 9.91 10.97 1.95
C GLU A 32 10.31 10.73 0.49
N ARG A 33 11.61 10.58 0.22
CA ARG A 33 12.14 10.38 -1.13
C ARG A 33 12.05 8.94 -1.63
N SER A 34 11.94 7.96 -0.73
CA SER A 34 11.74 6.55 -1.13
C SER A 34 10.27 6.23 -1.38
N TRP A 35 9.33 6.94 -0.75
CA TRP A 35 7.89 6.71 -0.89
C TRP A 35 7.34 6.70 -2.33
N PRO A 36 7.79 7.57 -3.26
CA PRO A 36 7.35 7.55 -4.66
C PRO A 36 7.75 6.28 -5.42
N SER A 37 8.76 5.55 -4.96
CA SER A 37 9.27 4.32 -5.59
C SER A 37 8.40 3.09 -5.31
N ARG A 38 7.29 3.26 -4.60
CA ARG A 38 6.30 2.21 -4.37
C ARG A 38 5.62 1.79 -5.70
N PRO A 39 5.20 0.52 -5.81
CA PRO A 39 5.15 -0.48 -4.74
C PRO A 39 6.50 -1.15 -4.46
N PHE A 40 6.82 -1.32 -3.18
CA PHE A 40 7.92 -2.15 -2.72
C PHE A 40 7.54 -3.63 -2.75
N ALA A 41 8.34 -4.48 -3.39
CA ALA A 41 8.07 -5.92 -3.45
C ALA A 41 8.20 -6.64 -2.08
N SER A 42 9.03 -6.11 -1.16
CA SER A 42 9.26 -6.64 0.19
C SER A 42 9.82 -5.53 1.09
N PHE A 43 9.86 -5.74 2.40
CA PHE A 43 10.54 -4.83 3.33
C PHE A 43 12.03 -4.68 3.03
N GLU A 44 12.65 -5.75 2.54
CA GLU A 44 14.03 -5.72 2.04
C GLU A 44 14.15 -4.80 0.82
N HIS A 45 13.20 -4.87 -0.13
CA HIS A 45 13.19 -3.95 -1.27
C HIS A 45 12.99 -2.50 -0.84
N MET A 46 12.10 -2.24 0.13
CA MET A 46 11.91 -0.90 0.69
C MET A 46 13.20 -0.36 1.31
N MET A 47 13.88 -1.18 2.13
CA MET A 47 15.15 -0.81 2.74
C MET A 47 16.24 -0.57 1.70
N ASN A 48 16.28 -1.34 0.61
CA ASN A 48 17.22 -1.10 -0.49
C ASN A 48 16.93 0.23 -1.21
N VAL A 49 15.66 0.55 -1.49
CA VAL A 49 15.30 1.86 -2.05
C VAL A 49 15.73 3.00 -1.13
N MET A 50 15.54 2.87 0.19
CA MET A 50 15.98 3.88 1.15
C MET A 50 17.51 4.04 1.17
N LYS A 51 18.26 2.93 1.08
CA LYS A 51 19.73 2.96 0.95
C LYS A 51 20.15 3.65 -0.36
N ASP A 52 19.47 3.35 -1.47
CA ASP A 52 19.75 3.97 -2.77
C ASP A 52 19.47 5.48 -2.75
N VAL A 53 18.40 5.93 -2.09
CA VAL A 53 18.10 7.36 -1.88
C VAL A 53 19.27 8.07 -1.18
N VAL A 54 19.88 7.44 -0.18
CA VAL A 54 21.07 7.99 0.50
C VAL A 54 22.31 7.92 -0.39
N GLN A 55 22.52 6.83 -1.13
CA GLN A 55 23.71 6.68 -1.99
C GLN A 55 23.73 7.66 -3.16
N THR A 56 22.56 7.97 -3.70
CA THR A 56 22.38 8.89 -4.84
C THR A 56 22.21 10.36 -4.42
N SER A 57 22.05 10.66 -3.13
CA SER A 57 22.02 12.05 -2.67
C SER A 57 23.40 12.70 -2.79
N ASP A 58 23.44 14.03 -2.82
CA ASP A 58 24.69 14.77 -2.82
C ASP A 58 25.48 14.55 -1.53
N GLU A 59 26.80 14.72 -1.63
CA GLU A 59 27.73 14.48 -0.52
C GLU A 59 27.41 15.32 0.73
N LYS A 60 26.81 16.51 0.57
CA LYS A 60 26.40 17.35 1.69
C LYS A 60 25.23 16.74 2.47
N MET A 61 24.25 16.15 1.78
CA MET A 61 23.14 15.45 2.44
C MET A 61 23.61 14.16 3.13
N LYS A 62 24.53 13.41 2.51
CA LYS A 62 25.16 12.24 3.16
C LYS A 62 25.92 12.65 4.42
N LEU A 63 26.70 13.72 4.36
CA LEU A 63 27.40 14.23 5.53
C LEU A 63 26.42 14.67 6.64
N GLN A 64 25.34 15.37 6.28
CA GLN A 64 24.32 15.78 7.25
C GLN A 64 23.64 14.57 7.92
N LEU A 65 23.34 13.52 7.15
CA LEU A 65 22.83 12.25 7.67
C LEU A 65 23.78 11.65 8.71
N LEU A 66 25.09 11.63 8.44
CA LEU A 66 26.08 11.15 9.40
C LEU A 66 26.12 12.04 10.64
N CYS A 67 26.09 13.37 10.48
CA CYS A 67 26.11 14.33 11.59
C CYS A 67 24.85 14.28 12.48
N ASN A 68 23.74 13.77 11.96
CA ASN A 68 22.50 13.61 12.73
C ASN A 68 22.58 12.45 13.75
N HIS A 69 23.59 11.58 13.67
CA HIS A 69 23.76 10.49 14.63
C HIS A 69 24.40 11.02 15.93
N PRO A 70 23.92 10.59 17.12
CA PRO A 70 24.56 10.96 18.36
C PRO A 70 25.90 10.23 18.53
N ASP A 71 26.80 10.83 19.32
CA ASP A 71 28.05 10.18 19.71
C ASP A 71 27.77 8.91 20.54
N LEU A 72 28.46 7.81 20.20
CA LEU A 72 28.39 6.56 20.95
C LEU A 72 28.93 6.74 22.38
N GLY A 73 28.13 6.38 23.38
CA GLY A 73 28.47 6.53 24.80
C GLY A 73 28.20 7.93 25.39
N ALA A 74 27.61 8.86 24.63
CA ALA A 74 27.20 10.16 25.14
C ALA A 74 25.95 10.07 26.04
N ARG A 75 25.93 10.82 27.15
CA ARG A 75 24.84 10.78 28.14
C ARG A 75 23.70 11.80 27.90
N ILE A 76 23.77 12.64 26.87
CA ILE A 76 22.88 13.81 26.72
C ILE A 76 22.10 13.73 25.39
N SER A 77 20.79 14.00 25.48
CA SER A 77 19.83 14.23 24.40
C SER A 77 19.91 13.27 23.21
N MET A 78 19.58 12.00 23.45
CA MET A 78 19.40 10.99 22.41
C MET A 78 17.91 10.77 22.14
N SER A 79 17.57 10.37 20.90
CA SER A 79 16.23 9.86 20.59
C SER A 79 15.95 8.56 21.35
N ASN A 80 14.67 8.25 21.58
CA ASN A 80 14.25 7.01 22.27
C ASN A 80 14.82 5.75 21.60
N ASN A 81 14.97 5.76 20.27
CA ASN A 81 15.55 4.65 19.49
C ASN A 81 17.04 4.46 19.80
N SER A 82 17.81 5.55 19.85
CA SER A 82 19.25 5.51 20.15
C SER A 82 19.55 5.02 21.57
N VAL A 83 18.68 5.33 22.55
CA VAL A 83 18.83 4.86 23.95
C VAL A 83 18.66 3.34 24.05
N GLN A 84 17.66 2.78 23.37
CA GLN A 84 17.41 1.33 23.38
C GLN A 84 18.52 0.55 22.65
N GLU A 85 19.03 1.10 21.55
CA GLU A 85 20.11 0.48 20.77
C GLU A 85 21.41 0.36 21.58
N GLN A 86 21.85 1.43 22.24
CA GLN A 86 23.11 1.46 22.98
C GLN A 86 23.08 0.67 24.29
N ALA A 87 21.90 0.43 24.87
CA ALA A 87 21.73 -0.36 26.09
C ALA A 87 22.26 -1.80 25.93
N GLY A 88 22.07 -2.41 24.75
CA GLY A 88 22.47 -3.79 24.48
C GLY A 88 23.99 -4.04 24.46
N ALA A 89 24.80 -2.99 24.26
CA ALA A 89 26.26 -3.07 24.25
C ALA A 89 26.91 -2.68 25.60
N GLY A 90 26.09 -2.38 26.62
CA GLY A 90 26.56 -2.00 27.96
C GLY A 90 27.07 -0.55 28.06
N LEU A 91 26.79 0.31 27.08
CA LEU A 91 27.25 1.71 27.07
C LEU A 91 26.58 2.57 28.14
N ASN A 92 25.45 2.11 28.70
CA ASN A 92 24.76 2.75 29.82
C ASN A 92 25.45 2.50 31.18
N SER A 93 26.50 1.68 31.23
CA SER A 93 27.20 1.29 32.46
C SER A 93 28.73 1.35 32.31
N LEU A 94 29.23 2.29 31.52
CA LEU A 94 30.67 2.54 31.36
C LEU A 94 31.32 2.98 32.68
N SER A 95 32.52 2.47 32.97
CA SER A 95 33.36 3.00 34.05
C SER A 95 33.78 4.44 33.73
N PRO A 96 34.16 5.25 34.75
CA PRO A 96 34.68 6.60 34.51
C PRO A 96 35.85 6.65 33.52
N GLU A 97 36.74 5.65 33.57
CA GLU A 97 37.90 5.52 32.68
C GLU A 97 37.46 5.24 31.25
N GLN A 98 36.54 4.30 31.05
CA GLN A 98 35.99 3.97 29.72
C GLN A 98 35.23 5.15 29.13
N TYR A 99 34.44 5.86 29.94
CA TYR A 99 33.72 7.05 29.49
C TYR A 99 34.67 8.16 29.01
N ASN A 100 35.73 8.44 29.78
CA ASN A 100 36.75 9.42 29.39
C ASN A 100 37.45 9.02 28.09
N GLU A 101 37.70 7.72 27.90
CA GLU A 101 38.30 7.21 26.68
C GLU A 101 37.36 7.35 25.46
N PHE A 102 36.10 6.96 25.58
CA PHE A 102 35.08 7.18 24.54
C PHE A 102 34.96 8.66 24.17
N SER A 103 34.90 9.55 25.17
CA SER A 103 34.79 11.00 24.94
C SER A 103 36.01 11.53 24.17
N LYS A 104 37.22 11.09 24.52
CA LYS A 104 38.44 11.49 23.83
C LYS A 104 38.45 11.00 22.39
N LEU A 105 38.15 9.72 22.16
CA LEU A 105 38.16 9.13 20.82
C LEU A 105 37.06 9.71 19.92
N ASN A 106 35.86 10.00 20.45
CA ASN A 106 34.82 10.71 19.69
C ASN A 106 35.26 12.12 19.30
N GLN A 107 35.91 12.86 20.21
CA GLN A 107 36.41 14.20 19.90
C GLN A 107 37.48 14.16 18.80
N GLU A 108 38.45 13.25 18.92
CA GLU A 108 39.50 13.04 17.91
C GLU A 108 38.91 12.65 16.55
N TYR A 109 37.98 11.69 16.55
CA TYR A 109 37.32 11.20 15.36
C TYR A 109 36.52 12.31 14.65
N THR A 110 35.67 13.03 15.38
CA THR A 110 34.86 14.12 14.82
C THR A 110 35.74 15.27 14.31
N SER A 111 36.87 15.55 14.98
CA SER A 111 37.83 16.55 14.52
C SER A 111 38.51 16.16 13.21
N GLN A 112 38.77 14.87 13.01
CA GLN A 112 39.44 14.33 11.83
C GLN A 112 38.49 14.19 10.63
N PHE A 113 37.29 13.63 10.84
CA PHE A 113 36.38 13.23 9.77
C PHE A 113 35.23 14.20 9.55
N GLY A 114 34.88 15.01 10.56
CA GLY A 114 33.82 16.01 10.49
C GLY A 114 32.41 15.48 10.75
N PHE A 115 32.29 14.25 11.25
CA PHE A 115 31.02 13.63 11.67
C PHE A 115 31.28 12.62 12.82
N PRO A 116 30.25 12.26 13.60
CA PRO A 116 30.36 11.33 14.74
C PRO A 116 30.81 9.92 14.36
N PHE A 117 31.39 9.19 15.32
CA PHE A 117 31.71 7.78 15.13
C PHE A 117 30.42 6.94 15.15
N ILE A 118 30.15 6.26 14.04
CA ILE A 118 28.92 5.46 13.86
C ILE A 118 29.27 3.98 13.72
N LEU A 119 28.61 3.14 14.52
CA LEU A 119 28.75 1.69 14.50
C LEU A 119 27.42 1.04 14.94
N ALA A 120 26.96 0.02 14.23
CA ALA A 120 25.84 -0.80 14.67
C ALA A 120 26.23 -1.63 15.90
N VAL A 121 25.66 -1.32 17.07
CA VAL A 121 26.11 -1.85 18.37
C VAL A 121 25.62 -3.28 18.70
N LYS A 122 24.67 -3.83 17.93
CA LYS A 122 24.13 -5.19 18.14
C LYS A 122 25.25 -6.23 18.00
N GLY A 123 25.55 -6.95 19.08
CA GLY A 123 26.62 -7.97 19.12
C GLY A 123 28.01 -7.44 19.51
N HIS A 124 28.13 -6.15 19.84
CA HIS A 124 29.37 -5.53 20.30
C HIS A 124 29.39 -5.30 21.81
N THR A 125 30.59 -5.32 22.39
CA THR A 125 30.87 -4.86 23.76
C THR A 125 31.55 -3.50 23.73
N ALA A 126 31.45 -2.71 24.81
CA ALA A 126 32.18 -1.45 24.98
C ALA A 126 33.66 -1.55 24.57
N GLN A 127 34.36 -2.63 24.96
CA GLN A 127 35.76 -2.88 24.60
C GLN A 127 35.95 -3.06 23.08
N SER A 128 35.11 -3.86 22.42
CA SER A 128 35.19 -4.07 20.96
C SER A 128 34.88 -2.80 20.16
N ILE A 129 34.05 -1.90 20.72
CA ILE A 129 33.74 -0.61 20.11
C ILE A 129 34.96 0.33 20.23
N LEU A 130 35.59 0.41 21.41
CA LEU A 130 36.82 1.20 21.60
C LEU A 130 37.94 0.74 20.66
N GLU A 131 38.12 -0.57 20.47
CA GLU A 131 39.08 -1.12 19.51
C GLU A 131 38.75 -0.71 18.07
N SER A 132 37.47 -0.75 17.69
CA SER A 132 36.99 -0.31 16.38
C SER A 132 37.22 1.20 16.16
N MET A 133 37.00 2.03 17.19
CA MET A 133 37.27 3.46 17.15
C MET A 133 38.77 3.71 16.92
N ARG A 134 39.65 3.07 17.69
CA ARG A 134 41.11 3.21 17.54
C ARG A 134 41.58 2.79 16.14
N GLN A 135 41.04 1.70 15.60
CA GLN A 135 41.40 1.22 14.26
C GLN A 135 40.89 2.16 13.16
N ARG A 136 39.62 2.57 13.23
CA ARG A 136 38.99 3.43 12.20
C ARG A 136 39.55 4.85 12.21
N ASN A 137 40.02 5.34 13.35
CA ASN A 137 40.68 6.64 13.42
C ASN A 137 41.97 6.74 12.58
N GLN A 138 42.58 5.60 12.22
CA GLN A 138 43.77 5.55 11.37
C GLN A 138 43.47 5.54 9.86
N ARG A 139 42.19 5.54 9.46
CA ARG A 139 41.78 5.44 8.04
C ARG A 139 41.77 6.78 7.32
N GLY A 140 41.78 6.70 5.99
CA GLY A 140 41.56 7.85 5.13
C GLY A 140 40.11 8.35 5.20
N LYS A 141 39.91 9.66 5.05
CA LYS A 141 38.59 10.30 5.18
C LYS A 141 37.52 9.71 4.25
N GLU A 142 37.88 9.41 3.02
CA GLU A 142 36.96 8.83 2.03
C GLU A 142 36.57 7.38 2.39
N GLU A 143 37.53 6.55 2.79
CA GLU A 143 37.29 5.18 3.24
C GLU A 143 36.37 5.17 4.48
N GLU A 144 36.63 6.07 5.41
CA GLU A 144 35.87 6.17 6.65
C GLU A 144 34.45 6.68 6.41
N PHE A 145 34.27 7.65 5.52
CA PHE A 145 32.95 8.12 5.11
C PHE A 145 32.07 6.99 4.55
N HIS A 146 32.64 6.15 3.66
CA HIS A 146 31.95 4.98 3.14
C HIS A 146 31.67 3.92 4.21
N THR A 147 32.58 3.75 5.17
CA THR A 147 32.39 2.83 6.30
C THR A 147 31.26 3.31 7.19
N ALA A 148 31.22 4.59 7.55
CA ALA A 148 30.17 5.17 8.38
C ALA A 148 28.79 5.04 7.72
N LEU A 149 28.67 5.27 6.41
CA LEU A 149 27.42 5.02 5.67
C LEU A 149 26.98 3.55 5.71
N LYS A 150 27.92 2.59 5.60
CA LYS A 150 27.61 1.16 5.76
C LYS A 150 27.07 0.85 7.16
N GLU A 151 27.60 1.49 8.20
CA GLU A 151 27.09 1.32 9.57
C GLU A 151 25.69 1.92 9.75
N VAL A 152 25.42 3.10 9.17
CA VAL A 152 24.05 3.68 9.13
C VAL A 152 23.05 2.71 8.48
N PHE A 153 23.44 2.07 7.37
CA PHE A 153 22.59 1.09 6.70
C PHE A 153 22.30 -0.16 7.54
N LYS A 154 23.27 -0.60 8.36
CA LYS A 154 23.06 -1.68 9.33
C LYS A 154 22.08 -1.26 10.42
N ILE A 155 22.26 -0.08 11.00
CA ILE A 155 21.38 0.48 12.04
C ILE A 155 19.94 0.58 11.52
N ALA A 156 19.74 1.18 10.34
CA ALA A 156 18.42 1.30 9.72
C ALA A 156 17.76 -0.07 9.48
N SER A 157 18.55 -1.09 9.08
CA SER A 157 18.04 -2.46 8.88
C SER A 157 17.61 -3.10 10.21
N ILE A 158 18.39 -2.93 11.27
CA ILE A 158 18.06 -3.42 12.62
C ILE A 158 16.77 -2.76 13.14
N ARG A 159 16.61 -1.44 12.95
CA ARG A 159 15.39 -0.71 13.32
C ARG A 159 14.16 -1.25 12.59
N LEU A 160 14.30 -1.54 11.30
CA LEU A 160 13.22 -2.13 10.51
C LEU A 160 12.87 -3.55 11.00
N GLU A 161 13.86 -4.38 11.32
CA GLU A 161 13.63 -5.71 11.91
C GLU A 161 12.87 -5.61 13.23
N GLN A 162 13.27 -4.70 14.13
CA GLN A 162 12.59 -4.48 15.40
C GLN A 162 11.14 -4.06 15.21
N TRP A 163 10.90 -3.14 14.27
CA TRP A 163 9.55 -2.72 13.91
C TRP A 163 8.70 -3.89 13.38
N LEU A 164 9.27 -4.76 12.53
CA LEU A 164 8.58 -5.94 12.01
C LEU A 164 8.16 -6.92 13.12
N VAL A 165 9.04 -7.14 14.10
CA VAL A 165 8.72 -7.98 15.27
C VAL A 165 7.59 -7.36 16.10
N GLN A 166 7.61 -6.05 16.32
CA GLN A 166 6.58 -5.35 17.10
C GLN A 166 5.18 -5.41 16.48
N VAL A 167 5.07 -5.42 15.14
CA VAL A 167 3.77 -5.49 14.46
C VAL A 167 3.25 -6.92 14.27
N GLY A 168 3.80 -7.90 14.98
CA GLY A 168 3.31 -9.29 15.00
C GLY A 168 3.79 -10.15 13.84
N HIS A 169 4.90 -9.78 13.17
CA HIS A 169 5.56 -10.66 12.23
C HIS A 169 6.40 -11.68 13.00
N GLU A 170 5.80 -12.83 13.39
CA GLU A 170 6.53 -13.89 14.08
C GLU A 170 7.64 -14.47 13.19
N HIS A 171 8.76 -14.77 13.85
CA HIS A 171 9.99 -15.30 13.29
C HIS A 171 9.82 -16.70 12.70
N GLU A 172 10.03 -16.84 11.39
CA GLU A 172 10.91 -17.87 10.84
C GLU A 172 11.77 -17.21 9.77
N HIS A 173 12.84 -16.56 10.20
CA HIS A 173 14.15 -16.46 9.54
C HIS A 173 14.99 -15.53 10.41
N LYS A 174 15.90 -16.11 11.19
CA LYS A 174 17.07 -15.37 11.65
C LYS A 174 17.76 -14.88 10.37
N PHE A 175 18.14 -13.60 10.29
CA PHE A 175 19.11 -13.11 9.30
C PHE A 175 20.46 -13.79 9.57
N GLU A 176 20.56 -15.08 9.26
CA GLU A 176 21.85 -15.71 9.01
C GLU A 176 22.36 -15.15 7.69
N PHE A 177 23.61 -14.68 7.72
CA PHE A 177 24.35 -14.28 6.52
C PHE A 177 24.52 -15.51 5.62
N MET A 178 23.49 -15.85 4.86
CA MET A 178 23.59 -16.74 3.72
C MET A 178 24.25 -15.95 2.57
N PRO A 179 25.15 -16.57 1.81
CA PRO A 179 25.77 -15.91 0.66
C PRO A 179 24.66 -15.45 -0.30
N PHE A 180 24.66 -14.15 -0.57
CA PHE A 180 23.81 -13.43 -1.51
C PHE A 180 23.35 -14.29 -2.69
N GLU A 181 22.08 -14.68 -2.72
CA GLU A 181 21.38 -14.71 -4.00
C GLU A 181 21.13 -13.26 -4.39
N VAL A 182 21.86 -12.78 -5.39
CA VAL A 182 21.67 -11.44 -5.95
C VAL A 182 20.22 -11.35 -6.46
N LYS A 183 19.33 -10.68 -5.72
CA LYS A 183 17.98 -10.39 -6.21
C LYS A 183 18.08 -9.62 -7.52
N GLN A 184 17.30 -10.07 -8.50
CA GLN A 184 17.19 -9.45 -9.82
C GLN A 184 16.85 -7.95 -9.68
N ARG A 185 17.52 -7.11 -10.47
CA ARG A 185 17.38 -5.66 -10.53
C ARG A 185 15.92 -5.24 -10.81
N THR A 186 15.36 -4.32 -10.02
CA THR A 186 14.09 -3.66 -10.36
C THR A 186 14.29 -2.79 -11.61
N MET A 187 13.60 -3.13 -12.71
CA MET A 187 13.73 -2.39 -13.96
C MET A 187 12.41 -2.40 -14.74
N PHE A 188 11.72 -1.26 -14.73
CA PHE A 188 10.52 -1.02 -15.52
C PHE A 188 10.41 0.45 -15.90
N TYR A 189 9.65 0.74 -16.94
CA TYR A 189 9.25 2.10 -17.30
C TYR A 189 7.86 2.08 -17.95
N GLY A 190 7.24 3.24 -18.16
CA GLY A 190 5.90 3.25 -18.74
C GLY A 190 5.21 4.61 -18.79
N LYS A 191 3.88 4.59 -18.82
CA LYS A 191 3.03 5.78 -18.95
C LYS A 191 1.88 5.70 -17.95
N GLY A 192 1.71 6.75 -17.14
CA GLY A 192 0.52 6.98 -16.32
C GLY A 192 -0.37 8.05 -16.94
N ASP A 193 -1.56 8.24 -16.36
CA ASP A 193 -2.55 9.23 -16.83
C ASP A 193 -2.89 9.08 -18.32
N VAL A 194 -3.04 7.83 -18.78
CA VAL A 194 -3.54 7.53 -20.12
C VAL A 194 -5.07 7.52 -20.05
N TRP A 195 -5.64 8.71 -20.17
CA TRP A 195 -7.09 8.93 -20.22
C TRP A 195 -7.66 8.41 -21.54
N MET A 196 -8.56 7.44 -21.46
CA MET A 196 -9.26 6.85 -22.58
C MET A 196 -10.76 6.99 -22.37
N TYR A 197 -11.47 7.47 -23.39
CA TYR A 197 -12.92 7.52 -23.42
C TYR A 197 -13.39 6.85 -24.70
N ARG A 198 -14.05 5.71 -24.57
CA ARG A 198 -14.63 4.99 -25.70
C ARG A 198 -16.14 5.01 -25.59
N SER A 199 -16.80 5.47 -26.65
CA SER A 199 -18.26 5.42 -26.73
C SER A 199 -18.74 4.08 -27.29
N TYR A 200 -19.92 3.65 -26.86
CA TYR A 200 -20.63 2.48 -27.38
C TYR A 200 -19.80 1.19 -27.37
N VAL A 201 -19.15 0.91 -26.24
CA VAL A 201 -18.56 -0.41 -25.99
C VAL A 201 -19.68 -1.42 -25.80
N LYS A 202 -19.41 -2.70 -26.10
CA LYS A 202 -20.37 -3.78 -25.89
C LYS A 202 -21.01 -3.67 -24.49
N PRO A 203 -22.35 -3.66 -24.38
CA PRO A 203 -23.02 -3.63 -23.09
C PRO A 203 -22.65 -4.84 -22.24
N LEU A 204 -22.43 -4.60 -20.94
CA LEU A 204 -22.29 -5.66 -19.95
C LEU A 204 -23.68 -6.12 -19.55
N THR A 205 -24.02 -7.37 -19.85
CA THR A 205 -25.34 -7.97 -19.58
C THR A 205 -25.15 -9.34 -18.92
N GLY A 206 -26.24 -9.96 -18.47
CA GLY A 206 -26.18 -11.31 -17.89
C GLY A 206 -25.51 -11.37 -16.51
N ILE A 207 -25.55 -10.27 -15.75
CA ILE A 207 -25.01 -10.22 -14.40
C ILE A 207 -25.90 -11.03 -13.45
N GLN A 208 -25.29 -11.91 -12.67
CA GLN A 208 -25.99 -12.71 -11.66
C GLN A 208 -26.65 -11.80 -10.62
N SER A 209 -27.97 -11.93 -10.45
CA SER A 209 -28.70 -11.18 -9.42
C SER A 209 -28.33 -11.65 -8.01
N ILE A 210 -28.25 -10.71 -7.08
CA ILE A 210 -28.07 -10.96 -5.65
C ILE A 210 -29.09 -10.14 -4.83
N PRO A 211 -29.47 -10.57 -3.62
CA PRO A 211 -30.46 -9.87 -2.81
C PRO A 211 -30.09 -8.41 -2.46
N GLU A 212 -28.79 -8.12 -2.36
CA GLU A 212 -28.30 -6.82 -1.90
C GLU A 212 -28.24 -5.75 -3.00
N SER A 213 -28.39 -6.10 -4.28
CA SER A 213 -28.15 -5.18 -5.40
C SER A 213 -29.22 -5.30 -6.49
N SER A 214 -29.68 -4.14 -6.97
CA SER A 214 -30.55 -4.03 -8.15
C SER A 214 -29.75 -3.97 -9.46
N PHE A 215 -28.41 -3.97 -9.39
CA PHE A 215 -27.56 -3.90 -10.56
C PHE A 215 -27.66 -5.17 -11.41
N THR A 216 -27.90 -4.98 -12.71
CA THR A 216 -28.13 -6.07 -13.68
C THR A 216 -27.22 -5.99 -14.91
N GLY A 217 -26.45 -4.91 -15.05
CA GLY A 217 -25.57 -4.68 -16.19
C GLY A 217 -25.19 -3.22 -16.38
N ARG A 218 -24.40 -2.94 -17.43
CA ARG A 218 -24.00 -1.58 -17.84
C ARG A 218 -24.22 -1.43 -19.34
N ASN A 219 -24.83 -0.32 -19.76
CA ASN A 219 -25.04 -0.04 -21.17
C ASN A 219 -23.72 0.26 -21.91
N ASN A 220 -22.67 0.69 -21.19
CA ASN A 220 -21.35 1.00 -21.74
C ASN A 220 -21.38 2.03 -22.91
N ILE A 221 -22.39 2.92 -22.93
CA ILE A 221 -22.46 4.05 -23.87
C ILE A 221 -21.21 4.94 -23.71
N LEU A 222 -20.75 5.13 -22.47
CA LEU A 222 -19.45 5.73 -22.16
C LEU A 222 -18.62 4.74 -21.33
N PHE A 223 -17.47 4.36 -21.88
CA PHE A 223 -16.47 3.53 -21.23
C PHE A 223 -15.21 4.38 -21.05
N GLY A 224 -15.10 5.03 -19.89
CA GLY A 224 -13.99 5.92 -19.55
C GLY A 224 -13.02 5.26 -18.57
N LEU A 225 -11.72 5.35 -18.83
CA LEU A 225 -10.65 4.77 -18.01
C LEU A 225 -9.48 5.76 -17.87
N ASN A 226 -8.89 5.85 -16.68
CA ASN A 226 -7.54 6.35 -16.50
C ASN A 226 -6.59 5.15 -16.32
N ILE A 227 -5.67 4.96 -17.27
CA ILE A 227 -4.81 3.79 -17.35
C ILE A 227 -3.36 4.14 -17.02
N LYS A 228 -2.70 3.27 -16.27
CA LYS A 228 -1.25 3.24 -16.11
C LYS A 228 -0.70 1.92 -16.64
N VAL A 229 0.34 2.00 -17.45
CA VAL A 229 1.08 0.84 -17.98
C VAL A 229 2.53 0.91 -17.55
N ALA A 230 3.09 -0.22 -17.14
CA ALA A 230 4.52 -0.42 -16.91
C ALA A 230 4.98 -1.69 -17.63
N VAL A 231 6.15 -1.63 -18.25
CA VAL A 231 6.74 -2.75 -19.01
C VAL A 231 8.11 -3.10 -18.45
N GLN A 232 8.47 -4.38 -18.50
CA GLN A 232 9.74 -4.94 -18.02
C GLN A 232 10.39 -5.81 -19.09
N GLY A 233 11.71 -5.93 -19.03
CA GLY A 233 12.52 -6.72 -19.95
C GLY A 233 13.99 -6.42 -19.77
N ASP A 234 14.84 -7.46 -19.71
CA ASP A 234 16.27 -7.32 -19.50
C ASP A 234 16.95 -6.48 -20.60
N GLU A 235 16.40 -6.51 -21.83
CA GLU A 235 16.84 -5.71 -22.97
C GLU A 235 16.67 -4.18 -22.76
N PHE A 236 15.98 -3.74 -21.72
CA PHE A 236 15.88 -2.32 -21.38
C PHE A 236 17.09 -1.80 -20.61
N LEU A 237 17.97 -2.67 -20.11
CA LEU A 237 19.08 -2.23 -19.27
C LEU A 237 19.97 -1.14 -19.92
N PRO A 238 20.38 -1.28 -21.20
CA PRO A 238 21.20 -0.25 -21.86
C PRO A 238 20.57 1.16 -21.84
N SER A 239 19.23 1.29 -21.80
CA SER A 239 18.60 2.62 -21.72
C SER A 239 18.88 3.34 -20.41
N PHE A 240 19.12 2.60 -19.32
CA PHE A 240 19.41 3.16 -18.00
C PHE A 240 20.89 3.46 -17.81
N ILE A 241 21.78 2.56 -18.26
CA ILE A 241 23.22 2.65 -17.98
C ILE A 241 24.02 3.37 -19.06
N GLU A 242 23.54 3.35 -20.31
CA GLU A 242 24.23 3.92 -21.48
C GLU A 242 23.41 5.01 -22.17
N GLY A 243 22.14 5.17 -21.80
CA GLY A 243 21.21 6.06 -22.51
C GLY A 243 20.84 5.55 -23.91
N ASP A 244 21.05 4.26 -24.20
CA ASP A 244 20.68 3.66 -25.48
C ASP A 244 19.16 3.42 -25.54
N ASN A 245 18.49 4.18 -26.40
CA ASN A 245 17.05 4.09 -26.59
C ASN A 245 16.64 3.11 -27.71
N SER A 246 17.56 2.36 -28.30
CA SER A 246 17.30 1.46 -29.44
C SER A 246 16.20 0.42 -29.20
N ARG A 247 16.06 -0.06 -27.95
CA ARG A 247 15.04 -1.02 -27.52
C ARG A 247 13.82 -0.39 -26.83
N VAL A 248 13.85 0.93 -26.59
CA VAL A 248 12.84 1.66 -25.85
C VAL A 248 11.66 1.99 -26.75
N VAL A 249 10.48 1.44 -26.41
CA VAL A 249 9.22 1.96 -26.93
C VAL A 249 8.93 3.28 -26.23
N ALA A 250 8.85 4.39 -26.97
CA ALA A 250 8.55 5.69 -26.38
C ALA A 250 7.22 5.64 -25.59
N THR A 251 7.17 6.29 -24.43
CA THR A 251 5.99 6.26 -23.57
C THR A 251 4.77 6.92 -24.23
N ASP A 252 4.97 7.85 -25.18
CA ASP A 252 3.91 8.37 -26.04
C ASP A 252 3.37 7.32 -27.02
N SER A 253 4.25 6.47 -27.57
CA SER A 253 3.84 5.33 -28.39
C SER A 253 3.00 4.33 -27.59
N MET A 254 3.31 4.11 -26.30
CA MET A 254 2.48 3.28 -25.41
C MET A 254 1.08 3.87 -25.21
N LYS A 255 0.98 5.19 -24.97
CA LYS A 255 -0.31 5.90 -24.92
C LYS A 255 -1.09 5.68 -26.22
N ASN A 256 -0.47 5.93 -27.37
CA ASN A 256 -1.10 5.75 -28.68
C ASN A 256 -1.51 4.29 -28.92
N PHE A 257 -0.70 3.34 -28.47
CA PHE A 257 -0.98 1.90 -28.56
C PHE A 257 -2.26 1.54 -27.81
N ILE A 258 -2.39 1.99 -26.55
CA ILE A 258 -3.58 1.75 -25.73
C ILE A 258 -4.82 2.38 -26.39
N LEU A 259 -4.73 3.66 -26.78
CA LEU A 259 -5.86 4.41 -27.32
C LEU A 259 -6.36 3.85 -28.65
N LYS A 260 -5.46 3.45 -29.56
CA LYS A 260 -5.85 2.86 -30.85
C LYS A 260 -6.52 1.50 -30.66
N HIS A 261 -5.98 0.67 -29.77
CA HIS A 261 -6.54 -0.66 -29.52
C HIS A 261 -7.86 -0.65 -28.75
N ALA A 262 -8.23 0.46 -28.12
CA ALA A 262 -9.57 0.64 -27.60
C ALA A 262 -10.63 0.45 -28.69
N ALA A 263 -10.38 0.89 -29.93
CA ALA A 263 -11.32 0.76 -31.04
C ALA A 263 -11.69 -0.71 -31.33
N ASP A 264 -10.70 -1.62 -31.24
CA ASP A 264 -10.84 -3.04 -31.58
C ASP A 264 -11.38 -3.90 -30.44
N TYR A 265 -11.54 -3.34 -29.23
CA TYR A 265 -11.95 -4.14 -28.07
C TYR A 265 -13.41 -4.59 -28.20
N GLY A 266 -13.63 -5.90 -28.32
CA GLY A 266 -14.96 -6.49 -28.49
C GLY A 266 -15.67 -6.93 -27.20
N GLY A 267 -15.01 -6.82 -26.05
CA GLY A 267 -15.57 -7.22 -24.75
C GLY A 267 -16.28 -6.08 -24.02
N ALA A 268 -16.73 -6.35 -22.79
CA ALA A 268 -17.54 -5.43 -21.99
C ALA A 268 -16.95 -5.02 -20.62
N THR A 269 -15.76 -5.51 -20.24
CA THR A 269 -15.17 -5.31 -18.90
C THR A 269 -13.82 -4.59 -18.93
N VAL A 270 -13.48 -3.92 -17.83
CA VAL A 270 -12.18 -3.22 -17.69
C VAL A 270 -11.05 -4.22 -17.66
N GLU A 271 -11.21 -5.29 -16.89
CA GLU A 271 -10.27 -6.39 -16.75
C GLU A 271 -9.98 -7.07 -18.09
N GLY A 272 -11.03 -7.33 -18.88
CA GLY A 272 -10.91 -7.91 -20.21
C GLY A 272 -10.17 -6.99 -21.17
N PHE A 273 -10.42 -5.68 -21.10
CA PHE A 273 -9.67 -4.69 -21.88
C PHE A 273 -8.19 -4.69 -21.50
N LEU A 274 -7.85 -4.58 -20.21
CA LEU A 274 -6.47 -4.57 -19.75
C LEU A 274 -5.72 -5.87 -20.10
N ALA A 275 -6.36 -7.02 -19.98
CA ALA A 275 -5.79 -8.30 -20.35
C ALA A 275 -5.53 -8.39 -21.87
N ALA A 276 -6.46 -7.92 -22.69
CA ALA A 276 -6.29 -7.90 -24.15
C ALA A 276 -5.12 -6.99 -24.57
N ILE A 277 -5.02 -5.78 -23.99
CA ILE A 277 -3.94 -4.85 -24.30
C ILE A 277 -2.58 -5.36 -23.79
N SER A 278 -2.53 -5.90 -22.57
CA SER A 278 -1.29 -6.47 -22.01
C SER A 278 -0.75 -7.60 -22.87
N ARG A 279 -1.64 -8.48 -23.36
CA ARG A 279 -1.27 -9.54 -24.31
C ARG A 279 -0.73 -8.96 -25.61
N ARG A 280 -1.41 -7.97 -26.20
CA ARG A 280 -0.96 -7.34 -27.45
C ARG A 280 0.38 -6.63 -27.31
N PHE A 281 0.68 -5.99 -26.18
CA PHE A 281 2.01 -5.41 -25.92
C PHE A 281 3.10 -6.48 -26.00
N LEU A 282 2.91 -7.60 -25.31
CA LEU A 282 3.86 -8.71 -25.34
C LEU A 282 3.93 -9.35 -26.74
N GLU A 283 2.82 -9.50 -27.46
CA GLU A 283 2.87 -10.02 -28.83
C GLU A 283 3.60 -9.08 -29.81
N THR A 284 3.46 -7.76 -29.62
CA THR A 284 4.02 -6.74 -30.53
C THR A 284 5.49 -6.45 -30.27
N TYR A 285 5.91 -6.46 -29.00
CA TYR A 285 7.26 -6.06 -28.59
C TYR A 285 7.99 -7.26 -27.96
N PRO A 286 8.81 -8.00 -28.73
CA PRO A 286 9.50 -9.19 -28.27
C PRO A 286 10.40 -8.94 -27.05
N GLN A 287 10.99 -7.75 -26.96
CA GLN A 287 11.88 -7.35 -25.87
C GLN A 287 11.14 -7.13 -24.52
N MET A 288 9.80 -7.03 -24.54
CA MET A 288 8.99 -6.99 -23.32
C MET A 288 8.77 -8.41 -22.79
N THR A 289 9.10 -8.62 -21.52
CA THR A 289 8.92 -9.88 -20.79
C THR A 289 7.73 -9.84 -19.84
N LYS A 290 7.39 -8.66 -19.31
CA LYS A 290 6.23 -8.48 -18.44
C LYS A 290 5.58 -7.12 -18.67
N VAL A 291 4.25 -7.08 -18.58
CA VAL A 291 3.42 -5.88 -18.64
C VAL A 291 2.55 -5.85 -17.40
N GLN A 292 2.51 -4.72 -16.72
CA GLN A 292 1.60 -4.43 -15.61
C GLN A 292 0.71 -3.27 -16.03
N MET A 293 -0.60 -3.45 -15.98
CA MET A 293 -1.57 -2.41 -16.28
C MET A 293 -2.55 -2.24 -15.13
N THR A 294 -2.84 -1.00 -14.77
CA THR A 294 -3.92 -0.65 -13.86
C THR A 294 -4.87 0.31 -14.54
N ALA A 295 -6.15 0.26 -14.18
CA ALA A 295 -7.13 1.24 -14.60
C ALA A 295 -8.06 1.63 -13.46
N ASP A 296 -8.30 2.92 -13.38
CA ASP A 296 -9.41 3.51 -12.63
C ASP A 296 -10.53 3.81 -13.64
N GLN A 297 -11.72 3.28 -13.40
CA GLN A 297 -12.88 3.63 -14.21
C GLN A 297 -13.28 5.07 -13.93
N ILE A 298 -13.68 5.80 -14.97
CA ILE A 298 -14.25 7.14 -14.86
C ILE A 298 -15.76 6.96 -14.86
N PRO A 299 -16.44 7.07 -13.70
CA PRO A 299 -17.84 6.76 -13.58
C PRO A 299 -18.71 7.84 -14.23
N PHE A 300 -19.65 7.40 -15.06
CA PHE A 300 -20.69 8.24 -15.66
C PHE A 300 -22.05 7.76 -15.17
N GLU A 301 -22.75 8.63 -14.44
CA GLU A 301 -24.07 8.36 -13.89
C GLU A 301 -25.17 8.86 -14.83
N ASP A 302 -26.27 8.10 -14.88
CA ASP A 302 -27.47 8.49 -15.63
C ASP A 302 -28.07 9.77 -15.03
N VAL A 303 -28.46 10.68 -15.93
CA VAL A 303 -29.16 11.91 -15.54
C VAL A 303 -30.66 11.76 -15.83
N PRO A 304 -31.55 11.96 -14.84
CA PRO A 304 -32.98 11.95 -15.09
C PRO A 304 -33.38 13.20 -15.87
N VAL A 305 -34.02 13.00 -17.03
CA VAL A 305 -34.56 14.08 -17.88
C VAL A 305 -36.08 13.97 -17.93
N GLY A 306 -36.75 15.12 -17.72
CA GLY A 306 -38.20 15.20 -17.76
C GLY A 306 -38.74 15.20 -19.19
N GLY A 307 -39.84 14.49 -19.41
CA GLY A 307 -40.57 14.49 -20.68
C GLY A 307 -42.06 14.18 -20.50
N GLN A 308 -42.80 14.12 -21.61
CA GLN A 308 -44.19 13.64 -21.56
C GLN A 308 -44.18 12.17 -21.10
N GLY A 309 -44.73 11.91 -19.90
CA GLY A 309 -44.73 10.57 -19.27
C GLY A 309 -43.85 10.42 -18.03
N GLY A 310 -43.14 11.47 -17.60
CA GLY A 310 -42.34 11.48 -16.37
C GLY A 310 -40.84 11.62 -16.61
N PHE A 311 -40.04 11.24 -15.62
CA PHE A 311 -38.57 11.24 -15.72
C PHE A 311 -38.08 9.91 -16.29
N ARG A 312 -37.08 9.98 -17.19
CA ARG A 312 -36.33 8.82 -17.69
C ARG A 312 -34.83 9.10 -17.65
N ALA A 313 -34.01 8.06 -17.63
CA ALA A 313 -32.57 8.21 -17.83
C ALA A 313 -32.28 8.75 -19.25
N SER A 314 -31.33 9.68 -19.35
CA SER A 314 -30.84 10.17 -20.63
C SER A 314 -29.84 9.19 -21.25
N GLU A 315 -29.97 8.90 -22.54
CA GLU A 315 -28.98 8.12 -23.30
C GLU A 315 -27.86 9.00 -23.90
N LEU A 316 -27.98 10.32 -23.74
CA LEU A 316 -27.10 11.31 -24.38
C LEU A 316 -26.33 12.16 -23.38
N VAL A 317 -26.84 12.33 -22.16
CA VAL A 317 -26.29 13.23 -21.15
C VAL A 317 -26.01 12.45 -19.88
N PHE A 318 -24.75 12.46 -19.46
CA PHE A 318 -24.28 11.74 -18.29
C PHE A 318 -23.59 12.69 -17.32
N ARG A 319 -23.68 12.41 -16.01
CA ARG A 319 -22.92 13.12 -14.98
C ARG A 319 -21.61 12.38 -14.75
N CYS A 320 -20.48 13.07 -14.94
CA CYS A 320 -19.19 12.56 -14.49
C CYS A 320 -19.18 12.55 -12.96
N SER A 321 -19.09 11.37 -12.35
CA SER A 321 -19.14 11.20 -10.90
C SER A 321 -17.75 11.32 -10.28
N GLN A 322 -17.70 11.86 -9.06
CA GLN A 322 -16.48 11.95 -8.24
C GLN A 322 -16.57 11.08 -6.98
N ASN A 323 -17.56 10.17 -6.95
CA ASN A 323 -17.80 9.26 -5.84
C ASN A 323 -16.89 8.03 -5.97
N GLU A 324 -17.41 6.85 -5.61
CA GLU A 324 -16.69 5.60 -5.79
C GLU A 324 -16.47 5.25 -7.27
N ARG A 325 -15.41 4.50 -7.55
CA ARG A 325 -15.10 4.04 -8.91
C ARG A 325 -14.60 2.61 -8.91
N ALA A 326 -14.90 1.87 -9.97
CA ALA A 326 -14.30 0.56 -10.18
C ALA A 326 -12.81 0.69 -10.51
N THR A 327 -12.02 -0.29 -10.09
CA THR A 327 -10.59 -0.38 -10.38
C THR A 327 -10.25 -1.78 -10.89
N ALA A 328 -9.19 -1.88 -11.69
CA ALA A 328 -8.68 -3.16 -12.16
C ALA A 328 -7.16 -3.12 -12.30
N ALA A 329 -6.50 -4.26 -12.06
CA ALA A 329 -5.08 -4.45 -12.27
C ALA A 329 -4.83 -5.81 -12.94
N ILE A 330 -3.99 -5.82 -13.98
CA ILE A 330 -3.57 -7.01 -14.70
C ILE A 330 -2.06 -7.02 -14.82
N GLU A 331 -1.45 -8.16 -14.50
CA GLU A 331 -0.07 -8.46 -14.85
C GLU A 331 -0.02 -9.63 -15.82
N ALA A 332 0.61 -9.42 -16.96
CA ALA A 332 0.88 -10.45 -17.95
C ALA A 332 2.39 -10.61 -18.10
N GLN A 333 2.84 -11.85 -18.26
CA GLN A 333 4.24 -12.18 -18.48
C GLN A 333 4.40 -13.16 -19.63
N ARG A 334 5.53 -13.06 -20.32
CA ARG A 334 5.94 -14.03 -21.32
C ARG A 334 6.54 -15.25 -20.63
N LYS A 335 6.03 -16.44 -20.98
CA LYS A 335 6.68 -17.73 -20.68
C LYS A 335 6.94 -18.46 -22.00
N GLY A 336 8.19 -18.46 -22.45
CA GLY A 336 8.56 -18.96 -23.77
C GLY A 336 7.80 -18.21 -24.88
N ASN A 337 7.06 -18.95 -25.71
CA ASN A 337 6.26 -18.38 -26.80
C ASN A 337 4.83 -18.02 -26.39
N GLN A 338 4.46 -18.19 -25.12
CA GLN A 338 3.10 -17.92 -24.63
C GLN A 338 3.07 -16.71 -23.71
N VAL A 339 1.90 -16.06 -23.64
CA VAL A 339 1.60 -14.99 -22.70
C VAL A 339 0.65 -15.54 -21.64
N GLU A 340 1.06 -15.47 -20.39
CA GLU A 340 0.28 -15.89 -19.23
C GLU A 340 -0.01 -14.71 -18.32
N LEU A 341 -1.13 -14.77 -17.61
CA LEU A 341 -1.43 -13.82 -16.55
C LEU A 341 -0.72 -14.28 -15.27
N SER A 342 0.06 -13.40 -14.67
CA SER A 342 0.77 -13.69 -13.41
C SER A 342 0.05 -13.13 -12.20
N ASN A 343 -0.81 -12.13 -12.38
CA ASN A 343 -1.52 -11.48 -11.29
C ASN A 343 -2.74 -10.72 -11.81
N HIS A 344 -3.82 -10.66 -11.04
CA HIS A 344 -4.99 -9.83 -11.35
C HIS A 344 -5.73 -9.36 -10.09
N PHE A 345 -6.34 -8.18 -10.16
CA PHE A 345 -7.30 -7.71 -9.17
C PHE A 345 -8.41 -6.92 -9.84
N SER A 346 -9.59 -7.01 -9.26
CA SER A 346 -10.70 -6.08 -9.50
C SER A 346 -10.98 -5.35 -8.18
N GLY A 347 -11.58 -4.17 -8.26
CA GLY A 347 -11.88 -3.40 -7.06
C GLY A 347 -12.94 -2.32 -7.24
N VAL A 348 -13.32 -1.75 -6.11
CA VAL A 348 -14.09 -0.52 -5.99
C VAL A 348 -13.40 0.36 -4.95
N ALA A 349 -13.03 1.57 -5.36
CA ALA A 349 -12.29 2.52 -4.54
C ALA A 349 -13.18 3.72 -4.18
N ASP A 350 -12.83 4.37 -3.06
CA ASP A 350 -13.45 5.60 -2.57
C ASP A 350 -14.95 5.50 -2.24
N ILE A 351 -15.40 4.33 -1.77
CA ILE A 351 -16.74 4.22 -1.15
C ILE A 351 -16.74 5.05 0.12
N ARG A 352 -17.74 5.92 0.29
CA ARG A 352 -17.90 6.75 1.50
C ARG A 352 -19.30 6.56 2.05
N LEU A 353 -19.40 5.94 3.23
CA LEU A 353 -20.69 5.61 3.85
C LEU A 353 -20.72 6.10 5.28
N ILE A 354 -21.77 6.84 5.62
CA ILE A 354 -22.09 7.19 7.01
C ILE A 354 -23.33 6.41 7.47
N LYS A 355 -23.21 5.73 8.61
CA LYS A 355 -24.35 5.15 9.32
C LYS A 355 -24.61 6.00 10.56
N VAL A 356 -25.81 6.57 10.67
CA VAL A 356 -26.12 7.59 11.68
C VAL A 356 -26.29 7.05 13.11
N LYS A 357 -26.59 5.75 13.26
CA LYS A 357 -26.74 5.05 14.55
C LYS A 357 -26.56 3.54 14.38
N GLY A 358 -26.43 2.81 15.48
CA GLY A 358 -26.22 1.36 15.50
C GLY A 358 -24.77 0.97 15.27
N SER A 359 -23.84 1.83 15.68
CA SER A 359 -22.40 1.55 15.67
C SER A 359 -21.81 1.91 17.04
N GLU A 360 -21.01 1.03 17.59
CA GLU A 360 -20.38 1.18 18.90
C GLU A 360 -18.86 1.06 18.77
N PHE A 361 -18.16 1.50 19.82
CA PHE A 361 -16.74 1.30 20.01
C PHE A 361 -16.43 1.42 21.51
N ALA A 362 -16.32 0.27 22.15
CA ALA A 362 -16.09 0.11 23.59
C ALA A 362 -15.27 -1.16 23.85
N GLY A 363 -14.73 -1.32 25.06
CA GLY A 363 -13.93 -2.48 25.44
C GLY A 363 -12.51 -2.49 24.86
N PHE A 364 -12.01 -1.35 24.37
CA PHE A 364 -10.62 -1.19 23.95
C PHE A 364 -9.69 -1.04 25.17
N VAL A 365 -8.39 -1.28 24.94
CA VAL A 365 -7.34 -1.14 25.97
C VAL A 365 -7.34 0.29 26.52
N LYS A 366 -7.23 0.43 27.84
CA LYS A 366 -7.18 1.73 28.54
C LYS A 366 -5.87 1.83 29.32
N ASP A 367 -5.07 2.82 28.96
CA ASP A 367 -3.75 3.11 29.53
C ASP A 367 -3.51 4.64 29.59
N GLU A 368 -2.29 5.06 29.92
CA GLU A 368 -1.88 6.47 30.01
C GLU A 368 -2.01 7.26 28.71
N TYR A 369 -2.17 6.60 27.55
CA TYR A 369 -2.33 7.24 26.24
C TYR A 369 -3.81 7.40 25.85
N THR A 370 -4.73 6.84 26.63
CA THR A 370 -6.14 6.75 26.28
C THR A 370 -6.90 8.05 26.62
N SER A 371 -7.29 8.79 25.58
CA SER A 371 -8.15 9.99 25.70
C SER A 371 -9.56 9.79 25.13
N LEU A 372 -9.78 8.71 24.38
CA LEU A 372 -11.03 8.44 23.70
C LEU A 372 -12.08 7.87 24.69
N PRO A 373 -13.28 8.47 24.80
CA PRO A 373 -14.37 7.87 25.57
C PRO A 373 -14.96 6.67 24.85
N GLU A 374 -15.47 5.70 25.62
CA GLU A 374 -16.26 4.62 25.05
C GLU A 374 -17.59 5.15 24.52
N THR A 375 -18.03 4.58 23.40
CA THR A 375 -19.30 4.93 22.77
C THR A 375 -20.09 3.66 22.50
N TRP A 376 -21.34 3.63 22.94
CA TRP A 376 -22.24 2.49 22.72
C TRP A 376 -23.24 2.74 21.59
N ASP A 377 -23.31 3.98 21.11
CA ASP A 377 -23.97 4.35 19.88
C ASP A 377 -23.34 5.64 19.34
N ARG A 378 -22.93 5.64 18.08
CA ARG A 378 -22.37 6.81 17.40
C ARG A 378 -22.67 6.74 15.90
N PRO A 379 -22.72 7.88 15.21
CA PRO A 379 -22.54 7.85 13.77
C PRO A 379 -21.17 7.26 13.46
N LEU A 380 -21.10 6.37 12.48
CA LEU A 380 -19.84 5.82 11.98
C LEU A 380 -19.70 6.23 10.51
N PHE A 381 -18.68 7.02 10.22
CA PHE A 381 -18.36 7.44 8.85
C PHE A 381 -17.10 6.72 8.39
N ILE A 382 -17.23 5.90 7.35
CA ILE A 382 -16.14 5.08 6.81
C ILE A 382 -15.86 5.43 5.36
N PHE A 383 -14.57 5.45 5.02
CA PHE A 383 -14.13 5.31 3.63
C PHE A 383 -13.67 3.86 3.42
N LEU A 384 -14.01 3.25 2.29
CA LEU A 384 -13.68 1.87 1.95
C LEU A 384 -13.14 1.76 0.52
N ASN A 385 -12.03 1.05 0.40
CA ASN A 385 -11.59 0.41 -0.84
C ASN A 385 -11.76 -1.09 -0.66
N ILE A 386 -12.40 -1.76 -1.61
CA ILE A 386 -12.62 -3.20 -1.59
C ILE A 386 -12.03 -3.77 -2.88
N ASN A 387 -11.09 -4.69 -2.76
CA ASN A 387 -10.52 -5.42 -3.89
C ASN A 387 -10.89 -6.90 -3.80
N TRP A 388 -10.94 -7.57 -4.93
CA TRP A 388 -11.16 -9.02 -4.98
C TRP A 388 -10.33 -9.67 -6.07
N ARG A 389 -10.12 -10.97 -5.87
CA ARG A 389 -9.51 -11.87 -6.85
C ARG A 389 -10.48 -12.98 -7.19
N TYR A 390 -10.55 -13.28 -8.47
CA TYR A 390 -11.17 -14.52 -8.94
C TYR A 390 -10.22 -15.69 -8.76
N GLU A 391 -10.76 -16.87 -8.47
CA GLU A 391 -10.02 -18.13 -8.55
C GLU A 391 -9.56 -18.41 -9.99
N ASP A 392 -10.46 -18.20 -10.95
CA ASP A 392 -10.14 -18.19 -12.38
C ASP A 392 -10.20 -16.75 -12.92
N PRO A 393 -9.06 -16.12 -13.25
CA PRO A 393 -9.01 -14.73 -13.71
C PRO A 393 -9.93 -14.44 -14.91
N ARG A 394 -10.24 -15.46 -15.73
CA ARG A 394 -11.13 -15.32 -16.89
C ARG A 394 -12.55 -14.92 -16.52
N ASP A 395 -13.00 -15.20 -15.30
CA ASP A 395 -14.33 -14.79 -14.82
C ASP A 395 -14.48 -13.25 -14.73
N GLY A 396 -13.38 -12.52 -14.52
CA GLY A 396 -13.36 -11.05 -14.59
C GLY A 396 -13.21 -10.50 -16.02
N MET A 397 -12.63 -11.27 -16.93
CA MET A 397 -12.14 -10.79 -18.23
C MET A 397 -13.09 -11.12 -19.39
N ASP A 398 -13.81 -12.22 -19.28
CA ASP A 398 -14.68 -12.74 -20.33
C ASP A 398 -16.15 -12.58 -19.91
N ASP A 399 -16.80 -11.57 -20.48
CA ASP A 399 -18.20 -11.24 -20.21
C ASP A 399 -19.19 -12.33 -20.65
N GLN A 400 -18.75 -13.34 -21.41
CA GLN A 400 -19.61 -14.46 -21.84
C GLN A 400 -19.71 -15.58 -20.80
N ARG A 401 -18.84 -15.62 -19.78
CA ARG A 401 -18.87 -16.70 -18.78
C ARG A 401 -20.02 -16.59 -17.79
N GLY A 402 -20.66 -15.42 -17.68
CA GLY A 402 -21.77 -15.19 -16.73
C GLY A 402 -21.35 -15.25 -15.25
N ARG A 403 -20.06 -15.10 -14.96
CA ARG A 403 -19.47 -15.18 -13.60
C ARG A 403 -18.80 -13.88 -13.16
N TYR A 404 -19.01 -12.80 -13.90
CA TYR A 404 -18.46 -11.49 -13.58
C TYR A 404 -19.05 -10.95 -12.27
N VAL A 405 -18.18 -10.46 -11.39
CA VAL A 405 -18.53 -9.76 -10.15
C VAL A 405 -18.36 -8.27 -10.40
N ALA A 406 -19.47 -7.53 -10.41
CA ALA A 406 -19.47 -6.11 -10.68
C ALA A 406 -19.19 -5.28 -9.42
N ALA A 407 -18.37 -4.22 -9.56
CA ALA A 407 -18.05 -3.27 -8.51
C ALA A 407 -19.30 -2.65 -7.84
N GLU A 408 -20.35 -2.41 -8.62
CA GLU A 408 -21.65 -1.93 -8.16
C GLU A 408 -22.31 -2.90 -7.18
N GLN A 409 -22.29 -4.20 -7.47
CA GLN A 409 -22.82 -5.22 -6.56
C GLN A 409 -21.98 -5.31 -5.28
N VAL A 410 -20.66 -5.18 -5.38
CA VAL A 410 -19.76 -5.18 -4.22
C VAL A 410 -20.03 -3.99 -3.31
N ARG A 411 -20.17 -2.78 -3.88
CA ARG A 411 -20.56 -1.57 -3.15
C ARG A 411 -21.92 -1.75 -2.48
N ASP A 412 -22.92 -2.28 -3.19
CA ASP A 412 -24.27 -2.44 -2.67
C ASP A 412 -24.30 -3.47 -1.53
N VAL A 413 -23.52 -4.55 -1.62
CA VAL A 413 -23.30 -5.50 -0.51
C VAL A 413 -22.70 -4.79 0.70
N ALA A 414 -21.66 -3.96 0.51
CA ALA A 414 -21.06 -3.22 1.60
C ALA A 414 -22.07 -2.29 2.30
N ALA A 415 -22.88 -1.57 1.53
CA ALA A 415 -23.94 -0.72 2.06
C ALA A 415 -25.04 -1.53 2.79
N ALA A 416 -25.49 -2.64 2.21
CA ALA A 416 -26.52 -3.49 2.80
C ALA A 416 -26.06 -4.15 4.12
N VAL A 417 -24.82 -4.65 4.16
CA VAL A 417 -24.23 -5.21 5.39
C VAL A 417 -24.05 -4.11 6.44
N PHE A 418 -23.52 -2.95 6.05
CA PHE A 418 -23.34 -1.84 6.99
C PHE A 418 -24.67 -1.37 7.56
N HIS A 419 -25.73 -1.32 6.76
CA HIS A 419 -27.09 -1.05 7.23
C HIS A 419 -27.56 -2.10 8.24
N ALA A 420 -27.46 -3.39 7.91
CA ALA A 420 -28.07 -4.47 8.66
C ALA A 420 -27.41 -4.76 10.02
N ILE A 421 -26.09 -4.63 10.14
CA ILE A 421 -25.38 -5.06 11.35
C ILE A 421 -25.26 -3.93 12.39
N ARG A 422 -25.38 -4.28 13.67
CA ARG A 422 -24.86 -3.41 14.74
C ARG A 422 -23.34 -3.64 14.81
N SER A 423 -22.55 -2.64 14.41
CA SER A 423 -21.10 -2.82 14.25
C SER A 423 -20.33 -2.45 15.52
N ALA A 424 -19.62 -3.40 16.10
CA ALA A 424 -18.72 -3.19 17.26
C ALA A 424 -17.43 -2.42 16.93
N SER A 425 -17.01 -2.45 15.67
CA SER A 425 -15.83 -1.75 15.15
C SER A 425 -15.83 -1.78 13.62
N ILE A 426 -14.92 -1.03 12.99
CA ILE A 426 -14.72 -1.12 11.53
C ILE A 426 -14.12 -2.49 11.16
N GLN A 427 -13.21 -3.03 11.97
CA GLN A 427 -12.65 -4.36 11.81
C GLN A 427 -13.74 -5.43 11.71
N HIS A 428 -14.71 -5.39 12.64
CA HIS A 428 -15.84 -6.31 12.63
C HIS A 428 -16.71 -6.10 11.39
N LEU A 429 -16.97 -4.84 11.01
CA LEU A 429 -17.77 -4.51 9.83
C LEU A 429 -17.15 -5.06 8.53
N ILE A 430 -15.86 -4.80 8.27
CA ILE A 430 -15.21 -5.26 7.03
C ILE A 430 -15.11 -6.79 6.97
N TYR A 431 -14.95 -7.46 8.12
CA TYR A 431 -15.03 -8.93 8.20
C TYR A 431 -16.41 -9.44 7.77
N GLN A 432 -17.49 -8.84 8.28
CA GLN A 432 -18.87 -9.21 7.89
C GLN A 432 -19.16 -8.92 6.41
N ILE A 433 -18.63 -7.82 5.86
CA ILE A 433 -18.73 -7.52 4.42
C ILE A 433 -18.00 -8.60 3.61
N GLY A 434 -16.76 -8.95 4.00
CA GLY A 434 -15.97 -9.98 3.32
C GLY A 434 -16.63 -11.35 3.31
N LEU A 435 -17.15 -11.81 4.46
CA LEU A 435 -17.95 -13.04 4.52
C LEU A 435 -19.16 -13.00 3.59
N ARG A 436 -19.88 -11.88 3.55
CA ARG A 436 -21.05 -11.74 2.67
C ARG A 436 -20.64 -11.83 1.20
N LEU A 437 -19.56 -11.15 0.80
CA LEU A 437 -19.06 -11.17 -0.57
C LEU A 437 -18.63 -12.57 -0.99
N LEU A 438 -17.80 -13.25 -0.19
CA LEU A 438 -17.35 -14.63 -0.48
C LEU A 438 -18.50 -15.62 -0.52
N LYS A 439 -19.55 -15.42 0.29
CA LYS A 439 -20.77 -16.25 0.26
C LYS A 439 -21.62 -16.01 -0.99
N ARG A 440 -21.69 -14.77 -1.48
CA ARG A 440 -22.46 -14.42 -2.69
C ARG A 440 -21.74 -14.84 -3.97
N PHE A 441 -20.42 -14.69 -3.97
CA PHE A 441 -19.58 -14.87 -5.15
C PHE A 441 -18.60 -16.03 -4.94
N GLY A 442 -19.09 -17.25 -5.14
CA GLY A 442 -18.31 -18.47 -4.98
C GLY A 442 -17.18 -18.66 -6.01
N GLN A 443 -16.97 -17.73 -6.92
CA GLN A 443 -15.85 -17.66 -7.86
C GLN A 443 -14.67 -16.83 -7.34
N LEU A 444 -14.84 -16.13 -6.21
CA LEU A 444 -13.79 -15.32 -5.61
C LEU A 444 -12.89 -16.19 -4.72
N SER A 445 -11.59 -16.00 -4.85
CA SER A 445 -10.57 -16.63 -3.99
C SER A 445 -10.20 -15.75 -2.80
N GLU A 446 -10.24 -14.43 -2.99
CA GLU A 446 -9.82 -13.44 -1.99
C GLU A 446 -10.68 -12.16 -2.11
N VAL A 447 -10.98 -11.55 -0.97
CA VAL A 447 -11.47 -10.17 -0.87
C VAL A 447 -10.58 -9.42 0.12
N SER A 448 -10.16 -8.21 -0.21
CA SER A 448 -9.34 -7.36 0.66
C SER A 448 -9.91 -5.95 0.78
N PHE A 449 -9.59 -5.32 1.91
CA PHE A 449 -10.15 -4.06 2.35
C PHE A 449 -9.05 -3.11 2.76
N GLU A 450 -9.23 -1.85 2.40
CA GLU A 450 -8.62 -0.72 3.10
C GLU A 450 -9.72 0.21 3.55
N SER A 451 -9.64 0.65 4.80
CA SER A 451 -10.68 1.49 5.39
C SER A 451 -10.10 2.68 6.12
N ASN A 452 -10.86 3.78 6.18
CA ASN A 452 -10.57 4.91 7.06
C ASN A 452 -11.76 5.17 7.96
N ASN A 453 -11.49 5.47 9.23
CA ASN A 453 -12.45 6.06 10.15
C ASN A 453 -12.44 7.58 9.97
N ARG A 454 -13.55 8.13 9.47
CA ARG A 454 -13.77 9.57 9.24
C ARG A 454 -14.90 10.12 10.11
N THR A 455 -15.20 9.43 11.22
CA THR A 455 -16.29 9.79 12.12
C THR A 455 -16.14 11.21 12.64
N TRP A 456 -17.21 11.98 12.54
CA TRP A 456 -17.28 13.36 13.00
C TRP A 456 -17.18 13.50 14.53
N GLU A 457 -16.70 14.65 14.97
CA GLU A 457 -16.71 15.05 16.38
C GLU A 457 -18.09 15.63 16.74
N MET A 458 -18.64 15.22 17.89
CA MET A 458 -19.92 15.73 18.37
C MET A 458 -19.75 17.11 19.02
N VAL A 459 -20.60 18.05 18.63
CA VAL A 459 -20.65 19.43 19.17
C VAL A 459 -21.83 19.60 20.13
N LEU A 460 -22.98 18.98 19.80
CA LEU A 460 -24.20 19.06 20.60
C LEU A 460 -24.89 17.69 20.63
N ASP A 461 -25.14 17.17 21.84
CA ASP A 461 -25.74 15.84 22.05
C ASP A 461 -27.28 15.85 22.05
N GLU A 462 -27.90 17.00 22.32
CA GLU A 462 -29.36 17.17 22.36
C GLU A 462 -29.80 18.48 21.68
N VAL A 463 -30.83 18.41 20.84
CA VAL A 463 -31.49 19.58 20.23
C VAL A 463 -32.87 19.81 20.86
N LYS A 464 -33.41 21.03 20.73
CA LYS A 464 -34.71 21.40 21.31
C LYS A 464 -35.89 20.64 20.70
N GLU A 465 -35.80 20.23 19.44
CA GLU A 465 -36.86 19.54 18.71
C GLU A 465 -36.28 18.35 17.92
N GLY A 466 -36.80 17.15 18.17
CA GLY A 466 -36.41 15.91 17.48
C GLY A 466 -35.24 15.16 18.13
N GLU A 467 -34.80 14.08 17.49
CA GLU A 467 -33.71 13.20 17.94
C GLU A 467 -32.33 13.61 17.36
N GLY A 468 -32.22 14.84 16.86
CA GLY A 468 -31.04 15.32 16.15
C GLY A 468 -29.84 15.57 17.06
N LYS A 469 -28.64 15.47 16.48
CA LYS A 469 -27.37 15.84 17.12
C LYS A 469 -26.57 16.72 16.16
N VAL A 470 -25.65 17.54 16.67
CA VAL A 470 -24.80 18.42 15.85
C VAL A 470 -23.36 17.92 15.90
N PHE A 471 -22.73 17.81 14.74
CA PHE A 471 -21.37 17.30 14.56
C PHE A 471 -20.52 18.26 13.72
N THR A 472 -19.21 18.10 13.78
CA THR A 472 -18.21 18.81 12.96
C THR A 472 -17.12 17.85 12.48
N GLU A 473 -16.41 18.23 11.42
CA GLU A 473 -15.23 17.48 10.96
C GLU A 473 -14.20 17.33 12.09
N PRO A 474 -13.57 16.14 12.22
CA PRO A 474 -12.55 15.90 13.23
C PRO A 474 -11.22 16.55 12.85
N ARG A 475 -10.23 16.45 13.75
CA ARG A 475 -8.84 16.73 13.39
C ARG A 475 -8.36 15.83 12.23
N PRO A 476 -7.28 16.22 11.51
CA PRO A 476 -6.77 15.44 10.37
C PRO A 476 -6.45 13.94 10.60
N PRO A 477 -5.99 13.49 11.78
CA PRO A 477 -5.70 12.07 12.02
C PRO A 477 -6.91 11.17 11.79
N TYR A 478 -6.71 10.03 11.12
CA TYR A 478 -7.74 9.03 10.89
C TYR A 478 -7.21 7.63 11.23
N GLY A 479 -8.05 6.82 11.88
CA GLY A 479 -7.77 5.40 12.03
C GLY A 479 -7.93 4.70 10.68
N PHE A 480 -7.12 3.68 10.40
CA PHE A 480 -7.23 2.88 9.19
C PHE A 480 -7.06 1.39 9.48
N GLN A 481 -7.63 0.54 8.63
CA GLN A 481 -7.48 -0.90 8.71
C GLN A 481 -7.17 -1.45 7.32
N GLY A 482 -6.25 -2.41 7.25
CA GLY A 482 -6.03 -3.27 6.08
C GLY A 482 -6.33 -4.71 6.48
N PHE A 483 -7.13 -5.41 5.69
CA PHE A 483 -7.52 -6.78 5.99
C PHE A 483 -7.86 -7.55 4.71
N SER A 484 -7.46 -8.81 4.61
CA SER A 484 -7.87 -9.71 3.53
C SER A 484 -8.53 -10.96 4.11
N MET A 485 -9.44 -11.52 3.33
CA MET A 485 -10.15 -12.75 3.62
C MET A 485 -10.05 -13.69 2.44
N THR A 486 -9.93 -14.97 2.74
CA THR A 486 -9.94 -16.07 1.79
C THR A 486 -11.16 -16.95 2.03
N ARG A 487 -11.34 -17.97 1.20
CA ARG A 487 -12.44 -18.93 1.40
C ARG A 487 -12.32 -19.71 2.70
N ASP A 488 -11.12 -19.91 3.21
CA ASP A 488 -10.86 -20.61 4.47
C ASP A 488 -11.55 -19.89 5.65
N ASP A 489 -11.61 -18.55 5.61
CA ASP A 489 -12.31 -17.77 6.63
C ASP A 489 -13.83 -18.02 6.61
N LEU A 490 -14.42 -18.16 5.43
CA LEU A 490 -15.85 -18.47 5.26
C LEU A 490 -16.20 -19.87 5.78
N GLU A 491 -15.31 -20.84 5.57
CA GLU A 491 -15.47 -22.21 6.06
C GLU A 491 -15.32 -22.27 7.59
N ALA A 492 -14.33 -21.57 8.13
CA ALA A 492 -14.12 -21.44 9.57
C ALA A 492 -15.33 -20.81 10.28
N ASP A 493 -15.90 -19.73 9.71
CA ASP A 493 -17.10 -19.08 10.23
C ASP A 493 -18.31 -20.03 10.24
N SER A 494 -18.54 -20.73 9.13
CA SER A 494 -19.61 -21.73 9.01
C SER A 494 -19.48 -22.85 10.05
N SER A 495 -18.25 -23.24 10.41
CA SER A 495 -18.00 -24.25 11.44
C SER A 495 -18.27 -23.73 12.86
N ARG A 496 -18.01 -22.45 13.13
CA ARG A 496 -18.28 -21.81 14.43
C ARG A 496 -19.78 -21.68 14.66
N SER A 497 -20.53 -21.19 13.68
CA SER A 497 -22.00 -21.06 13.82
C SER A 497 -22.71 -22.40 14.02
N LYS A 498 -22.19 -23.50 13.45
CA LYS A 498 -22.74 -24.85 13.71
C LYS A 498 -22.54 -25.29 15.16
N LYS A 499 -21.35 -25.03 15.73
CA LYS A 499 -21.05 -25.37 17.13
C LYS A 499 -21.86 -24.53 18.12
N GLU A 500 -22.12 -23.26 17.81
CA GLU A 500 -22.94 -22.37 18.64
C GLU A 500 -24.45 -22.66 18.54
N GLY A 501 -24.92 -23.26 17.44
CA GLY A 501 -26.32 -23.70 17.30
C GLY A 501 -26.62 -25.08 17.90
N GLU A 502 -25.59 -25.86 18.24
CA GLU A 502 -25.69 -27.16 18.90
C GLU A 502 -25.46 -27.08 20.43
N ALA A 503 -25.05 -25.92 20.95
CA ALA A 503 -24.88 -25.61 22.37
C ALA A 503 -26.06 -24.77 22.89
#